data_AF-A0A929TP12-F1
#
_entry.id   AF-A0A929TP12-F1
#
_cell.length_a   1.000
_cell.length_b   1.000
_cell.length_c   1.000
_cell.angle_alpha   90.00
_cell.angle_beta   90.00
_cell.angle_gamma   90.00
#
_symmetry.space_group_name_H-M   'P 1'
#
loop_
_entity.id
_entity.type
_entity.pdbx_description
1 polymer ?
#
loop_
_entity_poly.entity_id
_entity_poly.type
_entity_poly.pdbx_seq_one_letter_code
_entity_poly.pdbx_strand_id
1 'polypeptide(L)'
;MEKIKKIPVAFSGVMLGMAALGNLLQSYSEGIRLLFGGIAVLILVLLIAKRIFFLDAVKQELATPVGLGVFATFPMALMLLAVYAKPFLPALSLPLWVFAILLHIGIILFFTWKYIFSFEEKNVHSVWYIVYVGIVVASLTSPAFQAAAFGQAAFYFGFVALLVLLFVVTRRYLRLPVPEPAKPLMMIYAAPMALCTAGYIQAFPEKSKGFLLFLLLATTLLYLFALVKSVQMLRLPFYPSYAAFTFPFVISAIATKQSAVVLAEMGAGLPFLPAIVLVETGIAALFTIYAFLRFVHFIFIKK
;
A
#
# COMPACT_ATOMS: atom_id res chain seq x y z
N MET A 1 17.92 22.79 -4.60
CA MET A 1 16.70 22.68 -5.43
C MET A 1 16.70 21.47 -6.36
N GLU A 2 17.77 21.19 -7.11
CA GLU A 2 17.78 20.08 -8.10
C GLU A 2 17.49 18.68 -7.51
N LYS A 3 18.00 18.38 -6.31
CA LYS A 3 17.69 17.11 -5.62
C LYS A 3 16.20 16.93 -5.33
N ILE A 4 15.47 18.01 -5.04
CA ILE A 4 14.02 17.96 -4.78
C ILE A 4 13.27 17.62 -6.07
N LYS A 5 13.70 18.15 -7.22
CA LYS A 5 13.13 17.81 -8.54
C LYS A 5 13.25 16.31 -8.84
N LYS A 6 14.35 15.67 -8.42
CA LYS A 6 14.62 14.23 -8.62
C LYS A 6 13.72 13.30 -7.80
N ILE A 7 13.05 13.76 -6.75
CA ILE A 7 12.23 12.91 -5.86
C ILE A 7 11.07 12.31 -6.67
N PRO A 8 11.02 11.03 -7.00
CA PRO A 8 9.92 10.51 -7.81
C PRO A 8 8.61 10.49 -7.01
N VAL A 9 7.47 10.67 -7.68
CA VAL A 9 6.13 10.53 -7.06
C VAL A 9 5.97 9.15 -6.41
N ALA A 10 6.64 8.13 -6.95
CA ALA A 10 6.68 6.79 -6.39
C ALA A 10 7.21 6.71 -4.94
N PHE A 11 7.88 7.75 -4.45
CA PHE A 11 8.32 7.80 -3.05
C PHE A 11 7.14 7.85 -2.07
N SER A 12 5.94 8.20 -2.53
CA SER A 12 4.68 8.04 -1.78
C SER A 12 4.37 6.58 -1.42
N GLY A 13 4.80 5.60 -2.24
CA GLY A 13 4.68 4.19 -1.91
C GLY A 13 5.63 3.78 -0.77
N VAL A 14 6.82 4.38 -0.72
CA VAL A 14 7.75 4.18 0.42
C VAL A 14 7.22 4.85 1.68
N MET A 15 6.65 6.06 1.56
CA MET A 15 5.94 6.74 2.65
C MET A 15 4.85 5.86 3.27
N LEU A 16 3.98 5.29 2.43
CA LEU A 16 2.94 4.35 2.83
C LEU A 16 3.54 3.11 3.53
N GLY A 17 4.56 2.51 2.92
CA GLY A 17 5.23 1.33 3.48
C GLY A 17 5.88 1.59 4.83
N MET A 18 6.51 2.74 5.03
CA MET A 18 7.10 3.15 6.31
C MET A 18 6.03 3.32 7.40
N ALA A 19 4.95 4.06 7.12
CA ALA A 19 3.86 4.22 8.08
C ALA A 19 3.21 2.88 8.45
N ALA A 20 3.00 2.00 7.46
CA ALA A 20 2.48 0.66 7.69
C ALA A 20 3.47 -0.22 8.48
N LEU A 21 4.78 -0.12 8.22
CA LEU A 21 5.80 -0.91 8.91
C LEU A 21 5.86 -0.53 10.39
N GLY A 22 5.76 0.77 10.70
CA GLY A 22 5.62 1.22 12.08
C GLY A 22 4.39 0.62 12.78
N ASN A 23 3.25 0.51 12.08
CA ASN A 23 2.05 -0.15 12.64
C ASN A 23 2.25 -1.66 12.82
N LEU A 24 2.90 -2.34 11.87
CA LEU A 24 3.24 -3.76 11.99
C LEU A 24 4.12 -4.04 13.23
N LEU A 25 5.09 -3.16 13.47
CA LEU A 25 6.08 -3.28 14.54
C LEU A 25 5.62 -2.70 15.89
N GLN A 26 4.43 -2.07 15.95
CA GLN A 26 3.92 -1.41 17.15
C GLN A 26 3.89 -2.33 18.38
N SER A 27 3.52 -3.60 18.20
CA SER A 27 3.46 -4.56 19.32
C SER A 27 4.83 -4.87 19.95
N TYR A 28 5.93 -4.53 19.27
CA TYR A 28 7.28 -4.71 19.80
C TYR A 28 7.79 -3.44 20.48
N SER A 29 7.43 -2.26 19.99
CA SER A 29 7.76 -0.98 20.61
C SER A 29 6.98 0.19 19.98
N GLU A 30 6.36 1.00 20.82
CA GLU A 30 5.75 2.27 20.38
C GLU A 30 6.82 3.24 19.85
N GLY A 31 8.04 3.21 20.38
CA GLY A 31 9.16 4.02 19.88
C GLY A 31 9.54 3.65 18.44
N ILE A 32 9.55 2.35 18.10
CA ILE A 32 9.80 1.88 16.74
C ILE A 32 8.67 2.33 15.80
N ARG A 33 7.42 2.25 16.25
CA ARG A 33 6.27 2.77 15.50
C ARG A 33 6.47 4.25 15.16
N LEU A 34 6.79 5.09 16.16
CA LEU A 34 6.98 6.52 15.97
C LEU A 34 8.20 6.85 15.10
N LEU A 35 9.29 6.07 15.18
CA LEU A 35 10.44 6.22 14.29
C LEU A 35 10.04 6.10 12.81
N PHE A 36 9.35 5.01 12.45
CA PHE A 36 8.90 4.79 11.08
C PHE A 36 7.82 5.77 10.64
N GLY A 37 6.92 6.17 11.56
CA GLY A 37 5.98 7.26 11.34
C GLY A 37 6.67 8.60 11.05
N GLY A 38 7.72 8.94 11.79
CA GLY A 38 8.54 10.13 11.58
C GLY A 38 9.25 10.12 10.22
N ILE A 39 9.79 8.98 9.80
CA ILE A 39 10.35 8.81 8.45
C ILE A 39 9.27 9.04 7.39
N ALA A 40 8.06 8.51 7.57
CA ALA A 40 6.95 8.74 6.64
C ALA A 40 6.55 10.22 6.58
N VAL A 41 6.51 10.94 7.71
CA VAL A 41 6.27 12.39 7.75
C VAL A 41 7.38 13.16 7.03
N LEU A 42 8.64 12.77 7.17
CA LEU A 42 9.75 13.38 6.43
C LEU A 42 9.56 13.21 4.91
N ILE A 43 9.17 12.01 4.45
CA ILE A 43 8.87 11.77 3.04
C ILE A 43 7.68 12.62 2.56
N LEU A 44 6.65 12.77 3.39
CA LEU A 44 5.50 13.64 3.10
C LEU A 44 5.96 15.10 2.84
N VAL A 45 6.78 15.66 3.73
CA VAL A 45 7.32 17.01 3.59
C VAL A 45 8.11 17.15 2.28
N LEU A 46 8.95 16.16 1.96
CA LEU A 46 9.73 16.14 0.72
C LEU A 46 8.84 16.10 -0.55
N LEU A 47 7.76 15.32 -0.54
CA LEU A 47 6.81 15.24 -1.65
C LEU A 47 6.00 16.54 -1.81
N ILE A 48 5.58 17.16 -0.69
CA ILE A 48 4.93 18.48 -0.70
C ILE A 48 5.87 19.54 -1.26
N ALA A 49 7.13 19.56 -0.81
CA ALA A 49 8.15 20.48 -1.32
C ALA A 49 8.33 20.31 -2.84
N LYS A 50 8.41 19.07 -3.34
CA LYS A 50 8.48 18.83 -4.79
C LYS A 50 7.27 19.39 -5.52
N ARG A 51 6.05 19.21 -5.00
CA ARG A 51 4.83 19.74 -5.61
C ARG A 51 4.85 21.27 -5.70
N ILE A 52 5.31 21.95 -4.65
CA ILE A 52 5.35 23.41 -4.59
C ILE A 52 6.40 23.97 -5.56
N PHE A 53 7.62 23.41 -5.54
CA PHE A 53 8.74 23.97 -6.31
C PHE A 53 8.85 23.43 -7.74
N PHE A 54 8.26 22.27 -8.06
CA PHE A 54 8.41 21.58 -9.35
C PHE A 54 7.10 20.97 -9.86
N LEU A 55 6.04 21.79 -9.91
CA LEU A 55 4.70 21.37 -10.30
C LEU A 55 4.67 20.67 -11.67
N ASP A 56 5.38 21.18 -12.67
CA ASP A 56 5.38 20.60 -14.02
C ASP A 56 6.02 19.21 -14.06
N ALA A 57 7.06 18.97 -13.27
CA ALA A 57 7.66 17.63 -13.14
C ALA A 57 6.65 16.64 -12.52
N VAL A 58 5.90 17.07 -11.51
CA VAL A 58 4.84 16.24 -10.92
C VAL A 58 3.74 15.96 -11.95
N LYS A 59 3.28 16.97 -12.69
CA LYS A 59 2.26 16.80 -13.74
C LYS A 59 2.71 15.80 -14.82
N GLN A 60 3.97 15.86 -15.25
CA GLN A 60 4.52 14.93 -16.23
C GLN A 60 4.53 13.48 -15.72
N GLU A 61 4.91 13.25 -14.46
CA GLU A 61 4.87 11.92 -13.86
C GLU A 61 3.43 11.40 -13.76
N LEU A 62 2.50 12.24 -13.29
CA LEU A 62 1.07 11.91 -13.17
C LEU A 62 0.34 11.77 -14.52
N ALA A 63 0.95 12.19 -15.63
CA ALA A 63 0.36 12.05 -16.95
C ALA A 63 0.26 10.58 -17.40
N THR A 64 1.10 9.70 -16.84
CA THR A 64 1.19 8.27 -17.18
C THR A 64 0.27 7.40 -16.31
N PRO A 65 -0.18 6.22 -16.77
CA PRO A 65 -1.01 5.31 -15.97
C PRO A 65 -0.26 4.79 -14.75
N VAL A 66 1.04 4.50 -14.90
CA VAL A 66 1.89 4.05 -13.79
C VAL A 66 2.05 5.17 -12.77
N GLY A 67 2.42 6.38 -13.19
CA GLY A 67 2.65 7.49 -12.26
C GLY A 67 1.40 7.90 -11.50
N LEU A 68 0.25 8.02 -12.19
CA LEU A 68 -1.02 8.32 -11.52
C LEU A 68 -1.45 7.17 -10.58
N GLY A 69 -1.29 5.91 -11.01
CA GLY A 69 -1.66 4.77 -10.18
C GLY A 69 -0.79 4.63 -8.93
N VAL A 70 0.51 4.89 -9.02
CA VAL A 70 1.38 4.89 -7.84
C VAL A 70 1.08 6.07 -6.92
N PHE A 71 0.72 7.24 -7.46
CA PHE A 71 0.34 8.40 -6.65
C PHE A 71 -0.85 8.14 -5.73
N ALA A 72 -1.72 7.17 -6.05
CA ALA A 72 -2.80 6.75 -5.16
C ALA A 72 -2.30 6.26 -3.78
N THR A 73 -1.03 5.88 -3.65
CA THR A 73 -0.40 5.59 -2.35
C THR A 73 -0.24 6.81 -1.45
N PHE A 74 -0.19 8.03 -2.01
CA PHE A 74 -0.08 9.27 -1.26
C PHE A 74 -1.28 9.48 -0.30
N PRO A 75 -2.54 9.51 -0.77
CA PRO A 75 -3.67 9.58 0.16
C PRO A 75 -3.79 8.35 1.06
N MET A 76 -3.43 7.14 0.61
CA MET A 76 -3.41 5.96 1.50
C MET A 76 -2.47 6.18 2.70
N ALA A 77 -1.29 6.73 2.46
CA ALA A 77 -0.35 7.05 3.52
C ALA A 77 -0.88 8.17 4.43
N LEU A 78 -1.58 9.18 3.88
CA LEU A 78 -2.24 10.20 4.69
C LEU A 78 -3.33 9.60 5.61
N MET A 79 -4.09 8.60 5.16
CA MET A 79 -5.05 7.90 6.02
C MET A 79 -4.34 7.22 7.20
N LEU A 80 -3.20 6.57 6.97
CA LEU A 80 -2.40 5.99 8.07
C LEU A 80 -1.83 7.07 8.98
N LEU A 81 -1.23 8.13 8.41
CA LEU A 81 -0.64 9.22 9.18
C LEU A 81 -1.68 10.00 9.99
N ALA A 82 -2.93 10.06 9.55
CA ALA A 82 -4.03 10.60 10.35
C ALA A 82 -4.22 9.82 11.65
N VAL A 83 -4.08 8.50 11.63
CA VAL A 83 -4.12 7.66 12.84
C VAL A 83 -2.90 7.92 13.73
N TYR A 84 -1.70 8.08 13.15
CA TYR A 84 -0.50 8.49 13.89
C TYR A 84 -0.68 9.85 14.57
N ALA A 85 -1.31 10.80 13.89
CA ALA A 85 -1.53 12.15 14.39
C ALA A 85 -2.54 12.20 15.54
N LYS A 86 -3.45 11.23 15.67
CA LYS A 86 -4.54 11.25 16.65
C LYS A 86 -4.10 11.55 18.10
N PRO A 87 -3.08 10.89 18.69
CA PRO A 87 -2.61 11.20 20.04
C PRO A 87 -1.87 12.53 20.18
N PHE A 88 -1.37 13.14 19.10
CA PHE A 88 -0.57 14.38 19.14
C PHE A 88 -1.37 15.62 18.73
N LEU A 89 -2.25 15.47 17.74
CA LEU A 89 -3.02 16.51 17.07
C LEU A 89 -4.46 16.02 16.81
N PRO A 90 -5.24 15.70 17.86
CA PRO A 90 -6.57 15.08 17.72
C PRO A 90 -7.53 15.92 16.86
N ALA A 91 -7.46 17.25 16.96
CA ALA A 91 -8.29 18.17 16.18
C ALA A 91 -8.02 18.11 14.67
N LEU A 92 -6.79 17.75 14.25
CA LEU A 92 -6.41 17.66 12.84
C LEU A 92 -6.50 16.23 12.28
N SER A 93 -6.52 15.23 13.15
CA SER A 93 -6.53 13.81 12.76
C SER A 93 -7.75 13.42 11.91
N LEU A 94 -8.97 13.74 12.35
CA LEU A 94 -10.19 13.43 11.58
C LEU A 94 -10.28 14.24 10.27
N PRO A 95 -10.07 15.58 10.26
CA PRO A 95 -10.04 16.34 9.02
C PRO A 95 -9.01 15.81 7.99
N LEU A 96 -7.82 15.43 8.45
CA LEU A 96 -6.79 14.85 7.58
C LEU A 96 -7.23 13.51 6.99
N TRP A 97 -7.86 12.65 7.81
CA TRP A 97 -8.38 11.36 7.36
C TRP A 97 -9.47 11.51 6.29
N VAL A 98 -10.43 12.41 6.52
CA VAL A 98 -11.50 12.72 5.56
C VAL A 98 -10.92 13.31 4.28
N PHE A 99 -10.00 14.27 4.38
CA PHE A 99 -9.30 14.83 3.23
C PHE A 99 -8.58 13.77 2.41
N ALA A 100 -7.88 12.84 3.07
CA ALA A 100 -7.17 11.75 2.42
C ALA A 100 -8.12 10.81 1.65
N ILE A 101 -9.28 10.49 2.23
CA ILE A 101 -10.33 9.69 1.59
C ILE A 101 -10.88 10.40 0.35
N LEU A 102 -11.27 11.68 0.48
CA LEU A 102 -11.79 12.46 -0.64
C LEU A 102 -10.76 12.57 -1.77
N LEU A 103 -9.48 12.75 -1.42
CA LEU A 103 -8.39 12.76 -2.38
C LEU A 103 -8.26 11.41 -3.10
N HIS A 104 -8.35 10.29 -2.39
CA HIS A 104 -8.28 8.95 -3.00
C HIS A 104 -9.50 8.67 -3.91
N ILE A 105 -10.71 9.05 -3.49
CA ILE A 105 -11.92 8.98 -4.32
C ILE A 105 -11.75 9.82 -5.59
N GLY A 106 -11.22 11.06 -5.48
CA GLY A 106 -10.92 11.90 -6.63
C GLY A 106 -9.95 11.23 -7.61
N ILE A 107 -8.93 10.52 -7.11
CA ILE A 107 -8.02 9.73 -7.95
C ILE A 107 -8.75 8.58 -8.63
N ILE A 108 -9.62 7.83 -7.93
CA ILE A 108 -10.42 6.75 -8.53
C ILE A 108 -11.26 7.30 -9.69
N LEU A 109 -11.97 8.41 -9.48
CA LEU A 109 -12.84 9.01 -10.50
C LEU A 109 -12.03 9.50 -11.71
N PHE A 110 -10.93 10.21 -11.48
CA PHE A 110 -10.06 10.71 -12.54
C PHE A 110 -9.37 9.58 -13.32
N PHE A 111 -8.88 8.55 -12.62
CA PHE A 111 -8.26 7.37 -13.24
C PHE A 111 -9.27 6.60 -14.08
N THR A 112 -10.50 6.45 -13.59
CA THR A 112 -11.60 5.79 -14.32
C THR A 112 -11.94 6.55 -15.59
N TRP A 113 -12.16 7.86 -15.49
CA TRP A 113 -12.42 8.71 -16.66
C TRP A 113 -11.31 8.59 -17.70
N LYS A 114 -10.04 8.58 -17.27
CA LYS A 114 -8.90 8.57 -18.18
C LYS A 114 -8.56 7.21 -18.79
N TYR A 115 -8.69 6.11 -18.04
CA TYR A 115 -8.17 4.79 -18.45
C TYR A 115 -9.21 3.67 -18.53
N ILE A 116 -10.41 3.85 -17.97
CA ILE A 116 -11.51 2.89 -18.14
C ILE A 116 -12.40 3.31 -19.29
N PHE A 117 -12.79 4.59 -19.40
CA PHE A 117 -13.61 5.05 -20.52
C PHE A 117 -12.83 5.12 -21.85
N SER A 118 -11.51 5.27 -21.78
CA SER A 118 -10.60 5.14 -22.92
C SER A 118 -9.67 3.93 -22.73
N PHE A 119 -10.28 2.75 -22.60
CA PHE A 119 -9.57 1.53 -22.25
C PHE A 119 -8.58 1.08 -23.33
N GLU A 120 -7.32 0.88 -22.93
CA GLU A 120 -6.31 0.20 -23.72
C GLU A 120 -5.55 -0.80 -22.83
N GLU A 121 -5.51 -2.08 -23.21
CA GLU A 121 -4.93 -3.17 -22.38
C GLU A 121 -3.46 -2.90 -22.00
N LYS A 122 -2.70 -2.20 -22.85
CA LYS A 122 -1.29 -1.80 -22.57
C LYS A 122 -1.15 -0.89 -21.35
N ASN A 123 -2.18 -0.12 -21.00
CA ASN A 123 -2.20 0.81 -19.86
C ASN A 123 -2.55 0.09 -18.53
N VAL A 124 -2.95 -1.18 -18.57
CA VAL A 124 -3.34 -1.97 -17.40
C VAL A 124 -2.11 -2.48 -16.66
N HIS A 125 -1.78 -1.88 -15.53
CA HIS A 125 -0.66 -2.32 -14.68
C HIS A 125 -1.16 -2.71 -13.30
N SER A 126 -0.36 -3.41 -12.51
CA SER A 126 -0.72 -3.77 -11.12
C SER A 126 -0.98 -2.57 -10.22
N VAL A 127 -0.57 -1.35 -10.60
CA VAL A 127 -0.93 -0.11 -9.90
C VAL A 127 -2.44 0.16 -9.91
N TRP A 128 -3.21 -0.47 -10.81
CA TRP A 128 -4.66 -0.39 -10.80
C TRP A 128 -5.23 -0.96 -9.49
N TYR A 129 -4.56 -1.96 -8.88
CA TYR A 129 -4.91 -2.42 -7.53
C TYR A 129 -4.77 -1.31 -6.50
N ILE A 130 -3.74 -0.47 -6.59
CA ILE A 130 -3.55 0.65 -5.67
C ILE A 130 -4.69 1.66 -5.80
N VAL A 131 -5.09 1.98 -7.04
CA VAL A 131 -6.18 2.94 -7.29
C VAL A 131 -7.51 2.45 -6.74
N TYR A 132 -7.93 1.23 -7.09
CA TYR A 132 -9.29 0.78 -6.80
C TYR A 132 -9.42 0.04 -5.47
N VAL A 133 -8.39 -0.71 -5.06
CA VAL A 133 -8.41 -1.46 -3.80
C VAL A 133 -7.79 -0.63 -2.65
N GLY A 134 -7.01 0.40 -2.97
CA GLY A 134 -6.33 1.23 -1.96
C GLY A 134 -7.27 1.95 -0.99
N ILE A 135 -8.53 2.21 -1.38
CA ILE A 135 -9.53 2.82 -0.51
C ILE A 135 -9.83 1.96 0.73
N VAL A 136 -9.53 0.66 0.70
CA VAL A 136 -9.69 -0.25 1.85
C VAL A 136 -8.75 0.12 3.02
N VAL A 137 -7.76 0.99 2.82
CA VAL A 137 -7.04 1.63 3.94
C VAL A 137 -8.01 2.42 4.85
N ALA A 138 -9.11 2.96 4.31
CA ALA A 138 -10.18 3.54 5.12
C ALA A 138 -10.86 2.48 6.01
N SER A 139 -11.07 1.25 5.54
CA SER A 139 -11.54 0.13 6.35
C SER A 139 -10.56 -0.23 7.47
N LEU A 140 -9.26 -0.27 7.16
CA LEU A 140 -8.20 -0.55 8.12
C LEU A 140 -8.14 0.50 9.26
N THR A 141 -8.43 1.76 8.93
CA THR A 141 -8.27 2.91 9.83
C THR A 141 -9.58 3.41 10.43
N SER A 142 -10.74 2.96 9.95
CA SER A 142 -12.05 3.40 10.42
C SER A 142 -12.30 3.21 11.92
N PRO A 143 -11.76 2.19 12.62
CA PRO A 143 -11.94 2.09 14.07
C PRO A 143 -11.36 3.30 14.82
N ALA A 144 -10.27 3.90 14.31
CA ALA A 144 -9.68 5.08 14.92
C ALA A 144 -10.61 6.31 14.85
N PHE A 145 -11.61 6.31 13.97
CA PHE A 145 -12.53 7.43 13.77
C PHE A 145 -14.00 7.05 14.01
N GLN A 146 -14.26 5.86 14.56
CA GLN A 146 -15.61 5.33 14.80
C GLN A 146 -16.49 5.31 13.53
N ALA A 147 -15.86 5.16 12.36
CA ALA A 147 -16.51 5.27 11.06
C ALA A 147 -16.80 3.89 10.43
N ALA A 148 -17.34 2.94 11.22
CA ALA A 148 -17.48 1.54 10.82
C ALA A 148 -18.28 1.36 9.52
N ALA A 149 -19.41 2.06 9.35
CA ALA A 149 -20.21 2.00 8.13
C ALA A 149 -19.42 2.40 6.88
N PHE A 150 -18.61 3.45 6.96
CA PHE A 150 -17.74 3.86 5.86
C PHE A 150 -16.64 2.83 5.61
N GLY A 151 -16.04 2.29 6.68
CA GLY A 151 -15.04 1.23 6.58
C GLY A 151 -15.56 -0.01 5.87
N GLN A 152 -16.80 -0.44 6.18
CA GLN A 152 -17.45 -1.58 5.53
C GLN A 152 -17.77 -1.29 4.06
N ALA A 153 -18.28 -0.10 3.74
CA ALA A 153 -18.54 0.32 2.36
C ALA A 153 -17.24 0.34 1.51
N ALA A 154 -16.16 0.90 2.06
CA ALA A 154 -14.84 0.88 1.42
C ALA A 154 -14.32 -0.54 1.21
N PHE A 155 -14.55 -1.44 2.17
CA PHE A 155 -14.18 -2.86 2.06
C PHE A 155 -14.93 -3.53 0.91
N TYR A 156 -16.26 -3.40 0.84
CA TYR A 156 -17.06 -4.02 -0.22
C TYR A 156 -16.65 -3.52 -1.61
N PHE A 157 -16.49 -2.20 -1.76
CA PHE A 157 -16.02 -1.62 -3.02
C PHE A 157 -14.65 -2.20 -3.42
N GLY A 158 -13.67 -2.16 -2.52
CA GLY A 158 -12.32 -2.62 -2.81
C GLY A 158 -12.25 -4.12 -3.06
N PHE A 159 -13.02 -4.93 -2.33
CA PHE A 159 -13.07 -6.38 -2.52
C PHE A 159 -13.69 -6.77 -3.86
N VAL A 160 -14.82 -6.14 -4.25
CA VAL A 160 -15.41 -6.36 -5.58
C VAL A 160 -14.46 -5.91 -6.69
N ALA A 161 -13.84 -4.74 -6.54
CA ALA A 161 -12.86 -4.24 -7.50
C ALA A 161 -11.65 -5.18 -7.62
N LEU A 162 -11.16 -5.74 -6.51
CA LEU A 162 -10.10 -6.73 -6.49
C LEU A 162 -10.45 -7.95 -7.34
N LEU A 163 -11.65 -8.52 -7.18
CA LEU A 163 -12.06 -9.71 -7.94
C LEU A 163 -12.05 -9.46 -9.46
N VAL A 164 -12.54 -8.30 -9.89
CA VAL A 164 -12.49 -7.88 -11.31
C VAL A 164 -11.05 -7.65 -11.77
N LEU A 165 -10.25 -6.93 -10.98
CA LEU A 165 -8.88 -6.58 -11.34
C LEU A 165 -7.92 -7.78 -11.32
N LEU A 166 -8.16 -8.81 -10.50
CA LEU A 166 -7.42 -10.06 -10.56
C LEU A 166 -7.48 -10.65 -11.97
N PHE A 167 -8.65 -10.64 -12.60
CA PHE A 167 -8.78 -11.10 -13.99
C PHE A 167 -8.10 -10.13 -14.97
N VAL A 168 -8.44 -8.85 -14.91
CA VAL A 168 -8.00 -7.83 -15.90
C VAL A 168 -6.48 -7.64 -15.90
N VAL A 169 -5.87 -7.49 -14.72
CA VAL A 169 -4.43 -7.28 -14.60
C VAL A 169 -3.68 -8.56 -14.91
N THR A 170 -4.10 -9.73 -14.41
CA THR A 170 -3.41 -11.00 -14.70
C THR A 170 -3.42 -11.30 -16.20
N ARG A 171 -4.57 -11.12 -16.86
CA ARG A 171 -4.68 -11.27 -18.31
C ARG A 171 -3.66 -10.41 -19.06
N ARG A 172 -3.53 -9.12 -18.71
CA ARG A 172 -2.52 -8.25 -19.33
C ARG A 172 -1.13 -8.82 -19.15
N TYR A 173 -0.75 -9.22 -17.93
CA TYR A 173 0.61 -9.63 -17.60
C TYR A 173 1.00 -10.96 -18.27
N LEU A 174 0.02 -11.79 -18.62
CA LEU A 174 0.23 -13.01 -19.41
C LEU A 174 0.36 -12.74 -20.91
N ARG A 175 -0.29 -11.69 -21.44
CA ARG A 175 -0.37 -11.44 -22.88
C ARG A 175 0.64 -10.43 -23.41
N LEU A 176 0.94 -9.40 -22.61
CA LEU A 176 1.74 -8.26 -23.05
C LEU A 176 3.06 -8.21 -22.30
N PRO A 177 4.19 -7.93 -22.99
CA PRO A 177 5.46 -7.75 -22.34
C PRO A 177 5.40 -6.57 -21.36
N VAL A 178 6.15 -6.70 -20.26
CA VAL A 178 6.27 -5.65 -19.25
C VAL A 178 7.62 -4.96 -19.43
N PRO A 179 7.65 -3.64 -19.70
CA PRO A 179 8.89 -2.88 -19.78
C PRO A 179 9.71 -3.07 -18.50
N GLU A 180 11.03 -3.17 -18.63
CA GLU A 180 11.92 -3.43 -17.49
C GLU A 180 11.70 -2.49 -16.29
N PRO A 181 11.57 -1.16 -16.47
CA PRO A 181 11.31 -0.26 -15.35
C PRO A 181 9.98 -0.52 -14.63
N ALA A 182 9.02 -1.19 -15.27
CA ALA A 182 7.71 -1.51 -14.72
C ALA A 182 7.63 -2.92 -14.11
N LYS A 183 8.62 -3.80 -14.35
CA LYS A 183 8.62 -5.18 -13.81
C LYS A 183 8.52 -5.21 -12.27
N PRO A 184 9.18 -4.31 -11.51
CA PRO A 184 9.04 -4.28 -10.06
C PRO A 184 7.59 -4.07 -9.55
N LEU A 185 6.69 -3.53 -10.39
CA LEU A 185 5.29 -3.35 -10.00
C LEU A 185 4.57 -4.68 -9.76
N MET A 186 5.08 -5.82 -10.26
CA MET A 186 4.49 -7.14 -9.98
C MET A 186 4.37 -7.45 -8.48
N MET A 187 5.20 -6.85 -7.63
CA MET A 187 5.13 -7.07 -6.17
C MET A 187 3.84 -6.51 -5.55
N ILE A 188 3.15 -5.60 -6.24
CA ILE A 188 1.84 -5.08 -5.80
C ILE A 188 0.80 -6.21 -5.68
N TYR A 189 0.95 -7.36 -6.36
CA TYR A 189 0.04 -8.50 -6.21
C TYR A 189 -0.10 -8.99 -4.76
N ALA A 190 0.91 -8.81 -3.90
CA ALA A 190 0.80 -9.16 -2.48
C ALA A 190 -0.16 -8.25 -1.69
N ALA A 191 -0.42 -7.02 -2.18
CA ALA A 191 -1.14 -6.02 -1.40
C ALA A 191 -2.66 -6.20 -1.33
N PRO A 192 -3.41 -6.38 -2.43
CA PRO A 192 -4.83 -6.04 -2.41
C PRO A 192 -5.67 -7.05 -1.63
N MET A 193 -5.38 -8.36 -1.72
CA MET A 193 -6.07 -9.35 -0.89
C MET A 193 -5.67 -9.24 0.59
N ALA A 194 -4.40 -8.97 0.88
CA ALA A 194 -3.93 -8.70 2.24
C ALA A 194 -4.62 -7.47 2.85
N LEU A 195 -4.73 -6.40 2.07
CA LEU A 195 -5.41 -5.18 2.49
C LEU A 195 -6.90 -5.42 2.73
N CYS A 196 -7.58 -6.18 1.86
CA CYS A 196 -8.95 -6.64 2.12
C CYS A 196 -9.04 -7.47 3.41
N THR A 197 -8.12 -8.40 3.63
CA THR A 197 -8.09 -9.23 4.84
C THR A 197 -7.97 -8.37 6.11
N ALA A 198 -7.00 -7.46 6.14
CA ALA A 198 -6.80 -6.55 7.25
C ALA A 198 -7.98 -5.57 7.42
N GLY A 199 -8.51 -5.04 6.31
CA GLY A 199 -9.68 -4.16 6.31
C GLY A 199 -10.95 -4.86 6.82
N TYR A 200 -11.16 -6.13 6.46
CA TYR A 200 -12.26 -6.95 6.97
C TYR A 200 -12.17 -7.13 8.48
N ILE A 201 -10.99 -7.53 8.97
CA ILE A 201 -10.76 -7.74 10.40
C ILE A 201 -11.02 -6.46 11.20
N GLN A 202 -10.59 -5.30 10.69
CA GLN A 202 -10.72 -4.03 11.38
C GLN A 202 -12.13 -3.40 11.29
N ALA A 203 -12.81 -3.50 10.14
CA ALA A 203 -14.06 -2.79 9.92
C ALA A 203 -15.33 -3.57 10.33
N PHE A 204 -15.23 -4.89 10.50
CA PHE A 204 -16.37 -5.75 10.82
C PHE A 204 -16.31 -6.23 12.27
N PRO A 205 -17.35 -5.95 13.10
CA PRO A 205 -17.37 -6.39 14.49
C PRO A 205 -17.38 -7.92 14.58
N GLU A 206 -18.29 -8.56 13.87
CA GLU A 206 -18.42 -10.00 13.78
C GLU A 206 -17.69 -10.54 12.54
N LYS A 207 -16.94 -11.63 12.74
CA LYS A 207 -16.05 -12.20 11.73
C LYS A 207 -16.46 -13.62 11.43
N SER A 208 -16.62 -13.94 10.15
CA SER A 208 -16.86 -15.31 9.69
C SER A 208 -15.53 -16.05 9.58
N LYS A 209 -15.39 -17.15 10.34
CA LYS A 209 -14.18 -18.00 10.31
C LYS A 209 -13.87 -18.49 8.90
N GLY A 210 -14.89 -18.98 8.18
CA GLY A 210 -14.72 -19.50 6.83
C GLY A 210 -14.24 -18.43 5.85
N PHE A 211 -14.82 -17.23 5.93
CA PHE A 211 -14.42 -16.12 5.08
C PHE A 211 -13.01 -15.62 5.41
N LEU A 212 -12.65 -15.53 6.69
CA LEU A 212 -11.31 -15.15 7.12
C LEU A 212 -10.25 -16.17 6.65
N LEU A 213 -10.51 -17.47 6.74
CA LEU A 213 -9.61 -18.50 6.23
C LEU A 213 -9.44 -18.43 4.71
N PHE A 214 -10.52 -18.15 3.97
CA PHE A 214 -10.45 -17.90 2.53
C PHE A 214 -9.56 -16.68 2.20
N LEU A 215 -9.80 -15.55 2.88
CA LEU A 215 -9.02 -14.33 2.70
C LEU A 215 -7.54 -14.52 3.04
N LEU A 216 -7.24 -15.23 4.13
CA LEU A 216 -5.89 -15.58 4.54
C LEU A 216 -5.20 -16.48 3.51
N LEU A 217 -5.85 -17.54 3.05
CA LEU A 217 -5.30 -18.42 2.02
C LEU A 217 -4.98 -17.65 0.73
N ALA A 218 -5.92 -16.83 0.25
CA ALA A 218 -5.72 -16.02 -0.95
C ALA A 218 -4.61 -14.98 -0.76
N THR A 219 -4.50 -14.38 0.43
CA THR A 219 -3.39 -13.49 0.82
C THR A 219 -2.06 -14.22 0.72
N THR A 220 -1.94 -15.41 1.32
CA THR A 220 -0.71 -16.21 1.30
C THR A 220 -0.29 -16.59 -0.12
N LEU A 221 -1.22 -17.03 -0.98
CA LEU A 221 -0.90 -17.40 -2.37
C LEU A 221 -0.34 -16.21 -3.17
N LEU A 222 -0.98 -15.04 -3.05
CA LEU A 222 -0.53 -13.83 -3.73
C LEU A 222 0.78 -13.28 -3.16
N TYR A 223 0.97 -13.38 -1.84
CA TYR A 223 2.23 -13.07 -1.18
C TYR A 223 3.38 -13.94 -1.71
N LEU A 224 3.20 -15.26 -1.76
CA LEU A 224 4.21 -16.19 -2.26
C LEU A 224 4.56 -15.93 -3.73
N PHE A 225 3.55 -15.66 -4.57
CA PHE A 225 3.78 -15.23 -5.95
C PHE A 225 4.69 -13.99 -6.02
N ALA A 226 4.34 -12.93 -5.29
CA ALA A 226 5.10 -11.70 -5.26
C ALA A 226 6.52 -11.91 -4.69
N LEU A 227 6.66 -12.74 -3.65
CA LEU A 227 7.94 -13.06 -3.02
C LEU A 227 8.88 -13.81 -3.98
N VAL A 228 8.38 -14.79 -4.73
CA VAL A 228 9.18 -15.48 -5.76
C VAL A 228 9.64 -14.50 -6.84
N LYS A 229 8.75 -13.59 -7.29
CA LYS A 229 9.11 -12.57 -8.28
C LYS A 229 10.12 -11.56 -7.73
N SER A 230 10.04 -11.22 -6.45
CA SER A 230 10.90 -10.21 -5.83
C SER A 230 12.38 -10.57 -5.94
N VAL A 231 12.73 -11.86 -5.79
CA VAL A 231 14.12 -12.38 -5.93
C VAL A 231 14.71 -12.05 -7.30
N GLN A 232 13.91 -12.16 -8.36
CA GLN A 232 14.34 -11.83 -9.72
C GLN A 232 14.48 -10.31 -9.89
N MET A 233 13.55 -9.54 -9.32
CA MET A 233 13.49 -8.10 -9.47
C MET A 233 14.59 -7.37 -8.70
N LEU A 234 15.11 -7.93 -7.59
CA LEU A 234 16.24 -7.37 -6.84
C LEU A 234 17.55 -7.32 -7.64
N ARG A 235 17.66 -8.08 -8.73
CA ARG A 235 18.82 -8.07 -9.64
C ARG A 235 18.82 -6.89 -10.63
N LEU A 236 17.69 -6.21 -10.77
CA LEU A 236 17.55 -5.09 -11.71
C LEU A 236 18.26 -3.82 -11.20
N PRO A 237 18.60 -2.87 -12.09
CA PRO A 237 18.99 -1.54 -11.65
C PRO A 237 17.84 -0.87 -10.87
N PHE A 238 18.17 0.20 -10.14
CA PHE A 238 17.14 0.92 -9.40
C PHE A 238 16.14 1.59 -10.34
N TYR A 239 14.86 1.35 -10.06
CA TYR A 239 13.74 2.06 -10.65
C TYR A 239 12.82 2.59 -9.54
N PRO A 240 12.14 3.72 -9.72
CA PRO A 240 11.12 4.19 -8.77
C PRO A 240 10.01 3.17 -8.49
N SER A 241 9.78 2.21 -9.39
CA SER A 241 8.86 1.08 -9.18
C SER A 241 9.28 0.14 -8.03
N TYR A 242 10.52 0.26 -7.51
CA TYR A 242 10.95 -0.43 -6.28
C TYR A 242 10.13 -0.04 -5.04
N ALA A 243 9.36 1.05 -5.10
CA ALA A 243 8.33 1.33 -4.08
C ALA A 243 7.35 0.15 -3.90
N ALA A 244 7.17 -0.71 -4.91
CA ALA A 244 6.34 -1.91 -4.80
C ALA A 244 6.88 -2.99 -3.83
N PHE A 245 8.13 -2.87 -3.36
CA PHE A 245 8.68 -3.77 -2.34
C PHE A 245 8.25 -3.41 -0.92
N THR A 246 7.58 -2.28 -0.71
CA THR A 246 7.29 -1.78 0.64
C THR A 246 5.92 -2.26 1.15
N PHE A 247 4.88 -1.44 0.98
CA PHE A 247 3.53 -1.66 1.50
C PHE A 247 2.96 -3.04 1.18
N PRO A 248 3.12 -3.64 -0.02
CA PRO A 248 2.54 -4.96 -0.31
C PRO A 248 2.98 -6.06 0.65
N PHE A 249 4.27 -6.11 1.00
CA PHE A 249 4.79 -7.09 1.94
C PHE A 249 4.43 -6.75 3.39
N VAL A 250 4.42 -5.46 3.74
CA VAL A 250 4.03 -5.00 5.07
C VAL A 250 2.56 -5.30 5.37
N ILE A 251 1.64 -4.98 4.46
CA ILE A 251 0.21 -5.23 4.67
C ILE A 251 -0.10 -6.73 4.68
N SER A 252 0.65 -7.55 3.94
CA SER A 252 0.58 -9.02 4.02
C SER A 252 0.91 -9.51 5.42
N ALA A 253 2.04 -9.06 5.98
CA ALA A 253 2.43 -9.42 7.34
C ALA A 253 1.42 -8.93 8.39
N ILE A 254 0.84 -7.73 8.22
CA ILE A 254 -0.25 -7.23 9.08
C ILE A 254 -1.47 -8.14 9.00
N ALA A 255 -1.90 -8.50 7.78
CA ALA A 255 -3.06 -9.35 7.56
C ALA A 255 -2.88 -10.74 8.18
N THR A 256 -1.72 -11.37 8.00
CA THR A 256 -1.39 -12.66 8.61
C THR A 256 -1.37 -12.56 10.13
N LYS A 257 -0.75 -11.51 10.68
CA LYS A 257 -0.68 -11.26 12.13
C LYS A 257 -2.06 -11.08 12.74
N GLN A 258 -2.89 -10.24 12.15
CA GLN A 258 -4.26 -10.01 12.61
C GLN A 258 -5.12 -11.28 12.48
N SER A 259 -4.96 -12.03 11.38
CA SER A 259 -5.68 -13.30 11.19
C SER A 259 -5.29 -14.34 12.23
N ALA A 260 -4.00 -14.44 12.58
CA ALA A 260 -3.52 -15.35 13.61
C ALA A 260 -4.17 -15.07 14.98
N VAL A 261 -4.26 -13.79 15.36
CA VAL A 261 -4.92 -13.35 16.60
C VAL A 261 -6.41 -13.69 16.58
N VAL A 262 -7.13 -13.25 15.55
CA VAL A 262 -8.58 -13.47 15.44
C VAL A 262 -8.92 -14.96 15.41
N LEU A 263 -8.18 -15.78 14.65
CA LEU A 263 -8.42 -17.23 14.59
C LEU A 263 -8.18 -17.90 15.94
N ALA A 264 -7.17 -17.46 16.71
CA ALA A 264 -6.94 -17.95 18.06
C ALA A 264 -8.09 -17.58 19.00
N GLU A 265 -8.57 -16.33 18.95
CA GLU A 265 -9.75 -15.87 19.72
C GLU A 265 -11.02 -16.66 19.38
N MET A 266 -11.16 -17.11 18.12
CA MET A 266 -12.27 -17.95 17.66
C MET A 266 -12.09 -19.45 17.99
N GLY A 267 -11.07 -19.84 18.76
CA GLY A 267 -10.77 -21.25 19.07
C GLY A 267 -10.27 -22.06 17.86
N ALA A 268 -9.86 -21.39 16.78
CA ALA A 268 -9.37 -21.96 15.54
C ALA A 268 -7.90 -21.61 15.27
N GLY A 269 -7.12 -21.38 16.33
CA GLY A 269 -5.71 -21.01 16.25
C GLY A 269 -4.90 -22.04 15.47
N LEU A 270 -4.05 -21.56 14.56
CA LEU A 270 -3.17 -22.39 13.75
C LEU A 270 -1.73 -22.27 14.29
N PRO A 271 -1.15 -23.35 14.87
CA PRO A 271 0.12 -23.27 15.59
C PRO A 271 1.32 -22.77 14.78
N PHE A 272 1.28 -22.89 13.45
CA PHE A 272 2.34 -22.45 12.55
C PHE A 272 2.27 -20.95 12.21
N LEU A 273 1.12 -20.29 12.40
CA LEU A 273 0.95 -18.88 12.00
C LEU A 273 1.90 -17.92 12.72
N PRO A 274 2.17 -18.03 14.04
CA PRO A 274 3.12 -17.14 14.71
C PRO A 274 4.53 -17.16 14.07
N ALA A 275 5.01 -18.33 13.65
CA ALA A 275 6.29 -18.44 12.96
C ALA A 275 6.25 -17.76 11.59
N ILE A 276 5.16 -17.95 10.82
CA ILE A 276 4.97 -17.26 9.54
C ILE A 276 4.93 -15.74 9.73
N VAL A 277 4.22 -15.24 10.75
CA VAL A 277 4.14 -13.81 11.07
C VAL A 277 5.53 -13.22 11.32
N LEU A 278 6.40 -13.92 12.06
CA LEU A 278 7.78 -13.48 12.30
C LEU A 278 8.59 -13.40 11.00
N VAL A 279 8.50 -14.43 10.15
CA VAL A 279 9.19 -14.48 8.86
C VAL A 279 8.71 -13.35 7.94
N GLU A 280 7.40 -13.19 7.77
CA GLU A 280 6.81 -12.14 6.94
C GLU A 280 7.15 -10.74 7.47
N THR A 281 7.18 -10.55 8.79
CA THR A 281 7.61 -9.29 9.43
C THR A 281 9.06 -8.96 9.10
N GLY A 282 9.98 -9.94 9.21
CA GLY A 282 11.38 -9.76 8.86
C GLY A 282 11.58 -9.39 7.39
N ILE A 283 10.89 -10.08 6.48
CA ILE A 283 10.93 -9.80 5.04
C ILE A 283 10.37 -8.40 4.74
N ALA A 284 9.23 -8.04 5.33
CA ALA A 284 8.61 -6.73 5.14
C ALA A 284 9.51 -5.59 5.61
N ALA A 285 10.16 -5.74 6.77
CA ALA A 285 11.13 -4.78 7.28
C ALA A 285 12.35 -4.66 6.35
N LEU A 286 12.96 -5.79 5.96
CA LEU A 286 14.11 -5.83 5.06
C LEU A 286 13.81 -5.11 3.74
N PHE A 287 12.72 -5.47 3.07
CA PHE A 287 12.35 -4.90 1.78
C PHE A 287 12.00 -3.42 1.87
N THR A 288 11.29 -3.01 2.92
CA THR A 288 10.92 -1.59 3.11
C THR A 288 12.14 -0.72 3.37
N ILE A 289 13.05 -1.16 4.25
CA ILE A 289 14.30 -0.45 4.55
C ILE A 289 15.19 -0.42 3.31
N TYR A 290 15.34 -1.55 2.61
CA TYR A 290 16.12 -1.63 1.38
C TYR A 290 15.60 -0.66 0.31
N ALA A 291 14.28 -0.66 0.04
CA ALA A 291 13.69 0.24 -0.93
C ALA A 291 13.93 1.71 -0.54
N PHE A 292 13.73 2.06 0.74
CA PHE A 292 14.01 3.41 1.22
C PHE A 292 15.47 3.83 1.01
N LEU A 293 16.43 2.98 1.37
CA LEU A 293 17.85 3.26 1.16
C LEU A 293 18.19 3.45 -0.32
N ARG A 294 17.58 2.66 -1.22
CA ARG A 294 17.76 2.82 -2.67
C ARG A 294 17.18 4.15 -3.18
N PHE A 295 16.04 4.60 -2.66
CA PHE A 295 15.49 5.92 -2.97
C PHE A 295 16.37 7.05 -2.44
N VAL A 296 16.84 6.96 -1.18
CA VAL A 296 17.74 7.96 -0.59
C VAL A 296 19.03 8.06 -1.41
N HIS A 297 19.61 6.93 -1.80
CA HIS A 297 20.78 6.90 -2.66
C HIS A 297 20.52 7.57 -4.01
N PHE A 298 19.41 7.25 -4.68
CA PHE A 298 19.03 7.86 -5.95
C PHE A 298 18.81 9.37 -5.87
N ILE A 299 18.15 9.85 -4.81
CA ILE A 299 17.77 11.26 -4.66
C ILE A 299 18.97 12.11 -4.23
N PHE A 300 19.76 11.62 -3.27
CA PHE A 300 20.73 12.46 -2.55
C PHE A 300 22.20 12.17 -2.88
N ILE A 301 22.52 10.95 -3.31
CA ILE A 301 23.92 10.49 -3.50
C ILE A 301 24.26 10.40 -4.98
N LYS A 302 23.36 9.88 -5.81
CA LYS A 302 23.58 9.76 -7.25
C LYS A 302 23.58 11.14 -7.91
N LYS A 303 24.75 11.55 -8.42
CA LYS A 303 24.94 12.80 -9.18
C LYS A 303 24.05 12.83 -10.41
#